data_AF-A0A7C7SP44-F1
#
_entry.id   AF-A0A7C7SP44-F1
#
_cell.length_a   1.000
_cell.length_b   1.000
_cell.length_c   1.000
_cell.angle_alpha   90.00
_cell.angle_beta   90.00
_cell.angle_gamma   90.00
#
_symmetry.space_group_name_H-M   'P 1'
#
loop_
_entity.id
_entity.type
_entity.pdbx_description
1 polymer ?
#
loop_
_entity_poly.entity_id
_entity_poly.type
_entity_poly.pdbx_seq_one_letter_code
_entity_poly.pdbx_strand_id
1 'polypeptide(L)'
;MFSLSRLARLTPRRLLHSLDEADALRAEVDRLRPRVRQLVAAHETTEKTTVRLRDALATFDPIPTAEHVAAAVAAARLEEDPFPHLVIDSLLPPESYDRLVKTIPPALFFEHLARNHQELMVPSDLAPLVSREVWAAFYSRAVSQALAPALVAAFQRPLNALVHRHWPAYDSMAEAGITLDVLMSRILRRQPGYVIKPHRDPRWAFLTCLVYLPSRKTTELFGTELCRVHREREADSHGALWIKDADVEVVKTVAGQPNTAVAFVNTTGAHQAAVPSTVDPDTVRHLYQLQLGPPGVTQRRLLKQMPAADAARWRRQDKDPQ
;
A
#
# COMPACT_ATOMS: atom_id res chain seq x y z
N MET A 1 45.08 19.89 -26.68
CA MET A 1 45.63 20.65 -25.55
C MET A 1 44.61 21.69 -25.10
N PHE A 2 43.87 21.43 -24.01
CA PHE A 2 43.03 22.45 -23.40
C PHE A 2 43.93 23.47 -22.69
N SER A 3 43.84 24.73 -23.11
CA SER A 3 44.71 25.81 -22.63
C SER A 3 44.40 26.14 -21.16
N LEU A 4 45.36 25.85 -20.27
CA LEU A 4 45.33 26.13 -18.82
C LEU A 4 45.13 27.62 -18.47
N SER A 5 45.29 28.54 -19.43
CA SER A 5 45.22 30.00 -19.18
C SER A 5 43.80 30.59 -19.06
N ARG A 6 42.73 29.82 -19.33
CA ARG A 6 41.34 30.28 -19.10
C ARG A 6 40.82 30.03 -17.69
N LEU A 7 41.40 29.09 -16.94
CA LEU A 7 40.97 28.78 -15.56
C LEU A 7 41.45 29.82 -14.53
N ALA A 8 42.50 30.60 -14.85
CA ALA A 8 43.09 31.59 -13.95
C ALA A 8 42.27 32.89 -13.75
N ARG A 9 41.10 33.03 -14.41
CA ARG A 9 40.26 34.25 -14.32
C ARG A 9 38.88 34.04 -13.71
N LEU A 10 38.61 32.87 -13.15
CA LEU A 10 37.38 32.65 -12.38
C LEU A 10 37.65 33.01 -10.92
N THR A 11 36.90 33.96 -10.39
CA THR A 11 36.92 34.25 -8.96
C THR A 11 36.49 32.99 -8.20
N PRO A 12 37.05 32.69 -7.01
CA PRO A 12 36.72 31.49 -6.23
C PRO A 12 35.20 31.26 -6.05
N ARG A 13 34.41 32.33 -5.94
CA ARG A 13 32.94 32.28 -5.88
C ARG A 13 32.28 31.70 -7.14
N ARG A 14 32.79 32.00 -8.35
CA ARG A 14 32.23 31.43 -9.60
C ARG A 14 32.56 29.95 -9.73
N LEU A 15 33.75 29.52 -9.27
CA LEU A 15 34.14 28.11 -9.25
C LEU A 15 33.27 27.30 -8.29
N LEU A 16 33.01 27.81 -7.08
CA LEU A 16 32.12 27.16 -6.11
C LEU A 16 30.70 27.01 -6.65
N HIS A 17 30.13 28.07 -7.23
CA HIS A 17 28.78 28.00 -7.80
C HIS A 17 28.66 26.98 -8.94
N SER A 18 29.67 26.88 -9.82
CA SER A 18 29.67 25.88 -10.90
C SER A 18 29.85 24.44 -10.38
N LEU A 19 30.52 24.24 -9.25
CA LEU A 19 30.60 22.92 -8.60
C LEU A 19 29.25 22.54 -7.98
N ASP A 20 28.60 23.46 -7.27
CA ASP A 20 27.26 23.23 -6.70
C ASP A 20 26.24 22.91 -7.82
N GLU A 21 26.30 23.62 -8.95
CA GLU A 21 25.46 23.36 -10.11
C GLU A 21 25.76 21.99 -10.76
N ALA A 22 27.04 21.62 -10.88
CA ALA A 22 27.43 20.32 -11.42
C ALA A 22 26.99 19.16 -10.52
N ASP A 23 27.04 19.34 -9.19
CA ASP A 23 26.56 18.37 -8.21
C ASP A 23 25.03 18.26 -8.24
N ALA A 24 24.32 19.38 -8.33
CA ALA A 24 22.86 19.40 -8.50
C ALA A 24 22.43 18.70 -9.80
N LEU A 25 23.10 18.99 -10.93
CA LEU A 25 22.83 18.33 -12.21
C LEU A 25 23.15 16.83 -12.16
N ARG A 26 24.24 16.44 -11.47
CA ARG A 26 24.58 15.02 -11.29
C ARG A 26 23.52 14.30 -10.48
N ALA A 27 23.08 14.89 -9.37
CA ALA A 27 21.98 14.36 -8.56
C ALA A 27 20.69 14.21 -9.40
N GLU A 28 20.39 15.19 -10.26
CA GLU A 28 19.23 15.14 -11.15
C GLU A 28 19.35 14.04 -12.22
N VAL A 29 20.52 13.89 -12.83
CA VAL A 29 20.80 12.81 -13.79
C VAL A 29 20.67 11.43 -13.13
N ASP A 30 21.21 11.28 -11.92
CA ASP A 30 21.12 10.02 -11.17
C ASP A 30 19.67 9.73 -10.74
N ARG A 31 18.87 10.76 -10.45
CA ARG A 31 17.43 10.65 -10.18
C ARG A 31 16.61 10.25 -11.42
N LEU A 32 16.93 10.80 -12.59
CA LEU A 32 16.18 10.54 -13.83
C LEU A 32 16.56 9.22 -14.51
N ARG A 33 17.79 8.74 -14.33
CA ARG A 33 18.29 7.52 -15.01
C ARG A 33 17.41 6.28 -14.78
N PRO A 34 16.93 5.95 -13.56
CA PRO A 34 16.00 4.85 -13.34
C PRO A 34 14.67 5.04 -14.09
N ARG A 35 14.14 6.27 -14.11
CA ARG A 35 12.88 6.61 -14.79
C ARG A 35 12.97 6.38 -16.29
N VAL A 36 14.08 6.81 -16.91
CA VAL A 36 14.35 6.55 -18.34
C VAL A 36 14.42 5.05 -18.62
N ARG A 37 15.14 4.28 -17.78
CA ARG A 37 15.20 2.82 -17.93
C ARG A 37 13.83 2.16 -17.83
N GLN A 38 12.99 2.59 -16.89
CA GLN A 38 11.61 2.12 -16.76
C GLN A 38 10.79 2.43 -18.00
N LEU A 39 10.88 3.66 -18.54
CA LEU A 39 10.16 4.06 -19.75
C LEU A 39 10.59 3.26 -20.99
N VAL A 40 11.91 3.07 -21.17
CA VAL A 40 12.45 2.26 -22.27
C VAL A 40 11.96 0.82 -22.16
N ALA A 41 12.10 0.20 -20.97
CA ALA A 41 11.64 -1.17 -20.74
C ALA A 41 10.11 -1.32 -20.91
N ALA A 42 9.33 -0.34 -20.46
CA ALA A 42 7.89 -0.32 -20.65
C ALA A 42 7.53 -0.25 -22.13
N HIS A 43 8.22 0.61 -22.90
CA HIS A 43 8.00 0.75 -24.34
C HIS A 43 8.33 -0.54 -25.09
N GLU A 44 9.52 -1.11 -24.88
CA GLU A 44 9.94 -2.36 -25.52
C GLU A 44 9.00 -3.54 -25.19
N THR A 45 8.56 -3.63 -23.93
CA THR A 45 7.60 -4.66 -23.50
C THR A 45 6.24 -4.44 -24.15
N THR A 46 5.80 -3.19 -24.22
CA THR A 46 4.53 -2.80 -24.83
C THR A 46 4.51 -3.13 -26.31
N GLU A 47 5.54 -2.75 -27.07
CA GLU A 47 5.62 -3.06 -28.51
C GLU A 47 5.51 -4.56 -28.80
N LYS A 48 6.18 -5.39 -27.99
CA LYS A 48 6.11 -6.86 -28.09
C LYS A 48 4.74 -7.44 -27.72
N THR A 49 3.91 -6.68 -27.00
CA THR A 49 2.62 -7.13 -26.47
C THR A 49 1.41 -6.42 -27.05
N THR A 50 1.57 -5.44 -27.95
CA THR A 50 0.46 -4.62 -28.50
C THR A 50 -0.63 -5.45 -29.17
N VAL A 51 -0.26 -6.54 -29.87
CA VAL A 51 -1.24 -7.47 -30.47
C VAL A 51 -2.00 -8.24 -29.38
N ARG A 52 -1.31 -8.67 -28.31
CA ARG A 52 -1.92 -9.32 -27.14
C ARG A 52 -2.76 -8.35 -26.28
N LEU A 53 -2.50 -7.04 -26.37
CA LEU A 53 -3.21 -6.02 -25.62
C LEU A 53 -4.68 -5.95 -26.02
N ARG A 54 -4.97 -5.99 -27.33
CA ARG A 54 -6.33 -5.95 -27.84
C ARG A 54 -7.13 -7.16 -27.34
N ASP A 55 -6.54 -8.35 -27.39
CA ASP A 55 -7.16 -9.59 -26.88
C ASP A 55 -7.28 -9.60 -25.35
N ALA A 56 -6.27 -9.11 -24.63
CA ALA A 56 -6.26 -9.03 -23.17
C ALA A 56 -7.29 -8.04 -22.64
N LEU A 57 -7.51 -6.91 -23.31
CA LEU A 57 -8.52 -5.91 -22.96
C LEU A 57 -9.92 -6.33 -23.41
N ALA A 58 -10.05 -6.94 -24.60
CA ALA A 58 -11.34 -7.45 -25.10
C ALA A 58 -11.87 -8.64 -24.29
N THR A 59 -10.99 -9.41 -23.63
CA THR A 59 -11.38 -10.47 -22.67
C THR A 59 -11.33 -10.01 -21.21
N PHE A 60 -10.99 -8.75 -20.96
CA PHE A 60 -11.25 -8.07 -19.68
C PHE A 60 -12.66 -7.45 -19.68
N ASP A 61 -13.57 -8.01 -20.49
CA ASP A 61 -15.01 -7.78 -20.48
C ASP A 61 -15.62 -8.36 -19.19
N PRO A 62 -16.81 -7.91 -18.77
CA PRO A 62 -17.15 -7.62 -17.39
C PRO A 62 -17.30 -8.91 -16.61
N ILE A 63 -16.20 -9.40 -16.06
CA ILE A 63 -16.28 -10.31 -14.94
C ILE A 63 -17.14 -9.59 -13.90
N PRO A 64 -18.18 -10.22 -13.32
CA PRO A 64 -18.94 -9.68 -12.19
C PRO A 64 -18.04 -9.63 -10.95
N THR A 65 -16.91 -8.94 -11.08
CA THR A 65 -15.87 -8.77 -10.09
C THR A 65 -16.45 -7.96 -8.95
N ALA A 66 -17.29 -6.97 -9.25
CA ALA A 66 -17.92 -6.16 -8.22
C ALA A 66 -18.89 -6.98 -7.36
N GLU A 67 -19.80 -7.73 -8.00
CA GLU A 67 -20.77 -8.59 -7.30
C GLU A 67 -20.08 -9.74 -6.56
N HIS A 68 -19.15 -10.44 -7.22
CA HIS A 68 -18.37 -11.51 -6.60
C HIS A 68 -17.55 -11.00 -5.41
N VAL A 69 -16.86 -9.86 -5.54
CA VAL A 69 -16.09 -9.24 -4.46
C VAL A 69 -17.00 -8.86 -3.31
N ALA A 70 -18.14 -8.20 -3.58
CA ALA A 70 -19.09 -7.83 -2.55
C ALA A 70 -19.64 -9.07 -1.83
N ALA A 71 -19.98 -10.14 -2.58
CA ALA A 71 -20.44 -11.41 -2.03
C ALA A 71 -19.35 -12.10 -1.19
N ALA A 72 -18.10 -12.12 -1.64
CA ALA A 72 -16.98 -12.69 -0.90
C ALA A 72 -16.74 -11.96 0.44
N VAL A 73 -16.81 -10.62 0.43
CA VAL A 73 -16.72 -9.82 1.67
C VAL A 73 -17.92 -10.10 2.58
N ALA A 74 -19.13 -10.16 2.04
CA ALA A 74 -20.35 -10.42 2.82
C ALA A 74 -20.38 -11.83 3.42
N ALA A 75 -19.76 -12.80 2.76
CA ALA A 75 -19.63 -14.17 3.26
C ALA A 75 -18.56 -14.31 4.36
N ALA A 76 -17.60 -13.38 4.44
CA ALA A 76 -16.55 -13.41 5.45
C ALA A 76 -17.09 -13.04 6.83
N ARG A 77 -16.65 -13.78 7.85
CA ARG A 77 -17.06 -13.54 9.24
C ARG A 77 -16.18 -12.48 9.89
N LEU A 78 -16.81 -11.41 10.40
CA LEU A 78 -16.12 -10.43 11.25
C LEU A 78 -15.75 -11.08 12.58
N GLU A 79 -14.46 -11.17 12.84
CA GLU A 79 -13.89 -11.64 14.10
C GLU A 79 -13.39 -10.44 14.90
N GLU A 80 -13.64 -10.44 16.22
CA GLU A 80 -13.28 -9.32 17.09
C GLU A 80 -11.98 -9.55 17.88
N ASP A 81 -11.47 -10.79 17.93
CA ASP A 81 -10.26 -11.18 18.66
C ASP A 81 -9.15 -11.60 17.68
N PRO A 82 -7.92 -11.03 17.72
CA PRO A 82 -7.37 -10.09 18.71
C PRO A 82 -7.86 -8.64 18.60
N PHE A 83 -8.45 -8.29 17.45
CA PHE A 83 -9.11 -7.01 17.16
C PHE A 83 -10.02 -7.21 15.93
N PRO A 84 -10.95 -6.27 15.63
CA PRO A 84 -11.85 -6.41 14.49
C PRO A 84 -11.13 -6.64 13.16
N HIS A 85 -11.33 -7.83 12.58
CA HIS A 85 -10.72 -8.24 11.31
C HIS A 85 -11.61 -9.23 10.52
N LEU A 86 -11.35 -9.33 9.22
CA LEU A 86 -11.94 -10.26 8.27
C LEU A 86 -10.84 -11.04 7.58
N VAL A 87 -11.06 -12.33 7.40
CA VAL A 87 -10.32 -13.16 6.43
C VAL A 87 -11.30 -13.51 5.31
N ILE A 88 -10.97 -13.11 4.08
CA ILE A 88 -11.83 -13.24 2.91
C ILE A 88 -11.17 -14.22 1.95
N ASP A 89 -11.81 -15.36 1.75
CA ASP A 89 -11.36 -16.38 0.81
C ASP A 89 -11.93 -16.13 -0.58
N SER A 90 -11.17 -16.49 -1.60
CA SER A 90 -11.59 -16.39 -3.01
C SER A 90 -12.13 -15.00 -3.38
N LEU A 91 -11.40 -13.94 -2.99
CA LEU A 91 -11.84 -12.55 -3.17
C LEU A 91 -12.23 -12.21 -4.61
N LEU A 92 -11.48 -12.73 -5.58
CA LEU A 92 -11.75 -12.55 -7.00
C LEU A 92 -12.20 -13.86 -7.64
N PRO A 93 -12.93 -13.81 -8.77
CA PRO A 93 -13.13 -15.00 -9.59
C PRO A 93 -11.77 -15.62 -9.98
N PRO A 94 -11.63 -16.96 -9.99
CA PRO A 94 -10.34 -17.63 -10.19
C PRO A 94 -9.54 -17.15 -11.40
N GLU A 95 -10.21 -16.92 -12.53
CA GLU A 95 -9.58 -16.44 -13.77
C GLU A 95 -9.14 -14.98 -13.69
N SER A 96 -9.93 -14.13 -13.01
CA SER A 96 -9.54 -12.73 -12.73
C SER A 96 -8.29 -12.68 -11.88
N TYR A 97 -8.22 -13.50 -10.84
CA TYR A 97 -7.05 -13.61 -9.97
C TYR A 97 -5.81 -14.03 -10.76
N ASP A 98 -5.91 -15.11 -11.53
CA ASP A 98 -4.78 -15.62 -12.32
C ASP A 98 -4.29 -14.58 -13.33
N ARG A 99 -5.20 -13.83 -13.94
CA ARG A 99 -4.87 -12.74 -14.85
C ARG A 99 -4.19 -11.58 -14.13
N LEU A 100 -4.70 -11.16 -12.97
CA LEU A 100 -4.13 -10.08 -12.16
C LEU A 100 -2.69 -10.42 -11.71
N VAL A 101 -2.46 -11.66 -11.25
CA VAL A 101 -1.12 -12.11 -10.83
C VAL A 101 -0.15 -12.16 -12.02
N LYS A 102 -0.59 -12.64 -13.19
CA LYS A 102 0.24 -12.69 -14.41
C LYS A 102 0.65 -11.30 -14.92
N THR A 103 -0.09 -10.25 -14.56
CA THR A 103 0.19 -8.88 -14.97
C THR A 103 0.82 -8.03 -13.90
N ILE A 104 1.29 -8.61 -12.78
CA ILE A 104 2.18 -7.92 -11.85
C ILE A 104 3.39 -7.40 -12.63
N PRO A 105 3.70 -6.09 -12.58
CA PRO A 105 4.85 -5.54 -13.29
C PRO A 105 6.16 -6.21 -12.87
N PRO A 106 7.16 -6.27 -13.76
CA PRO A 106 8.52 -6.69 -13.40
C PRO A 106 9.12 -5.86 -12.26
N ALA A 107 10.09 -6.43 -11.53
CA ALA A 107 10.71 -5.78 -10.37
C ALA A 107 11.33 -4.40 -10.66
N LEU A 108 11.74 -4.13 -11.91
CA LEU A 108 12.26 -2.84 -12.37
C LEU A 108 11.29 -1.67 -12.14
N PHE A 109 9.98 -1.94 -12.11
CA PHE A 109 8.96 -0.92 -11.93
C PHE A 109 8.69 -0.56 -10.48
N PHE A 110 9.18 -1.37 -9.53
CA PHE A 110 9.00 -1.10 -8.11
C PHE A 110 10.04 -0.09 -7.61
N GLU A 111 9.60 0.82 -6.75
CA GLU A 111 10.48 1.74 -6.04
C GLU A 111 11.31 0.97 -5.01
N HIS A 112 12.62 1.22 -5.01
CA HIS A 112 13.58 0.56 -4.13
C HIS A 112 13.70 1.32 -2.80
N LEU A 113 12.85 0.99 -1.83
CA LEU A 113 13.00 1.52 -0.45
C LEU A 113 14.13 0.79 0.30
N ALA A 114 14.20 -0.55 0.16
CA ALA A 114 15.32 -1.39 0.57
C ALA A 114 15.40 -2.64 -0.32
N ARG A 115 16.51 -3.40 -0.29
CA ARG A 115 16.69 -4.57 -1.18
C ARG A 115 15.56 -5.60 -1.10
N ASN A 116 14.99 -5.82 0.08
CA ASN A 116 13.92 -6.79 0.34
C ASN A 116 12.53 -6.14 0.56
N HIS A 117 12.42 -4.84 0.34
CA HIS A 117 11.22 -4.05 0.56
C HIS A 117 11.04 -3.08 -0.61
N GLN A 118 10.15 -3.44 -1.53
CA GLN A 118 9.84 -2.60 -2.68
C GLN A 118 8.33 -2.42 -2.85
N GLU A 119 7.93 -1.30 -3.46
CA GLU A 119 6.52 -0.98 -3.66
C GLU A 119 6.25 -0.34 -5.01
N LEU A 120 5.01 -0.48 -5.47
CA LEU A 120 4.52 0.11 -6.71
C LEU A 120 3.11 0.64 -6.48
N MET A 121 2.93 1.95 -6.64
CA MET A 121 1.59 2.56 -6.57
C MET A 121 0.69 2.04 -7.68
N VAL A 122 -0.61 1.89 -7.38
CA VAL A 122 -1.63 1.42 -8.33
C VAL A 122 -2.80 2.40 -8.38
N PRO A 123 -3.19 2.88 -9.57
CA PRO A 123 -2.56 2.61 -10.88
C PRO A 123 -1.16 3.24 -11.01
N SER A 124 -0.32 2.68 -11.89
CA SER A 124 1.01 3.21 -12.19
C SER A 124 1.11 3.63 -13.66
N ASP A 125 1.48 4.87 -13.90
CA ASP A 125 1.66 5.40 -15.26
C ASP A 125 2.86 4.80 -15.99
N LEU A 126 3.81 4.22 -15.24
CA LEU A 126 5.05 3.68 -15.76
C LEU A 126 5.06 2.19 -16.03
N ALA A 127 4.06 1.46 -15.53
CA ALA A 127 4.01 0.02 -15.76
C ALA A 127 3.86 -0.28 -17.27
N PRO A 128 4.29 -1.48 -17.73
CA PRO A 128 4.00 -1.94 -19.08
C PRO A 128 2.50 -1.84 -19.38
N LEU A 129 2.13 -1.54 -20.63
CA LEU A 129 0.75 -1.18 -20.99
C LEU A 129 -0.28 -2.22 -20.51
N VAL A 130 -0.06 -3.51 -20.75
CA VAL A 130 -0.95 -4.59 -20.26
C VAL A 130 -1.15 -4.51 -18.74
N SER A 131 -0.05 -4.39 -17.98
CA SER A 131 -0.12 -4.28 -16.53
C SER A 131 -0.88 -3.03 -16.11
N ARG A 132 -0.57 -1.87 -16.70
CA ARG A 132 -1.22 -0.61 -16.37
C ARG A 132 -2.73 -0.70 -16.54
N GLU A 133 -3.19 -1.17 -17.69
CA GLU A 133 -4.63 -1.24 -17.98
C GLU A 133 -5.35 -2.26 -17.09
N VAL A 134 -4.75 -3.45 -16.87
CA VAL A 134 -5.34 -4.47 -15.99
C VAL A 134 -5.43 -4.01 -14.54
N TRP A 135 -4.37 -3.39 -14.02
CA TRP A 135 -4.36 -2.88 -12.64
C TRP A 135 -5.24 -1.63 -12.47
N ALA A 136 -5.37 -0.79 -13.49
CA ALA A 136 -6.33 0.32 -13.50
C ALA A 136 -7.78 -0.19 -13.49
N ALA A 137 -8.09 -1.22 -14.30
CA ALA A 137 -9.41 -1.84 -14.31
C ALA A 137 -9.73 -2.53 -12.97
N PHE A 138 -8.77 -3.26 -12.39
CA PHE A 138 -8.89 -3.85 -11.05
C PHE A 138 -9.19 -2.78 -9.99
N TYR A 139 -8.40 -1.70 -9.98
CA TYR A 139 -8.62 -0.59 -9.04
C TYR A 139 -10.00 0.03 -9.20
N SER A 140 -10.39 0.40 -10.43
CA SER A 140 -11.65 1.08 -10.68
C SER A 140 -12.86 0.19 -10.34
N ARG A 141 -12.87 -1.06 -10.81
CA ARG A 141 -14.05 -1.94 -10.76
C ARG A 141 -14.11 -2.84 -9.53
N ALA A 142 -12.99 -3.47 -9.15
CA ALA A 142 -12.98 -4.40 -8.02
C ALA A 142 -12.75 -3.65 -6.71
N VAL A 143 -11.83 -2.68 -6.69
CA VAL A 143 -11.47 -1.97 -5.44
C VAL A 143 -12.47 -0.87 -5.12
N SER A 144 -12.56 0.16 -5.98
CA SER A 144 -13.34 1.36 -5.69
C SER A 144 -14.86 1.14 -5.71
N GLN A 145 -15.36 0.33 -6.65
CA GLN A 145 -16.81 0.11 -6.79
C GLN A 145 -17.35 -1.01 -5.88
N ALA A 146 -16.51 -1.90 -5.35
CA ALA A 146 -16.98 -3.08 -4.62
C ALA A 146 -16.25 -3.35 -3.31
N LEU A 147 -14.94 -3.61 -3.33
CA LEU A 147 -14.19 -4.00 -2.13
C LEU A 147 -14.26 -2.92 -1.05
N ALA A 148 -13.97 -1.67 -1.41
CA ALA A 148 -13.99 -0.56 -0.46
C ALA A 148 -15.37 -0.37 0.19
N PRO A 149 -16.49 -0.19 -0.57
CA PRO A 149 -17.81 -0.04 0.05
C PRO A 149 -18.25 -1.29 0.83
N ALA A 150 -17.94 -2.50 0.36
CA ALA A 150 -18.28 -3.73 1.06
C ALA A 150 -17.54 -3.86 2.41
N LEU A 151 -16.24 -3.50 2.44
CA LEU A 151 -15.48 -3.45 3.69
C LEU A 151 -16.03 -2.40 4.66
N VAL A 152 -16.34 -1.20 4.18
CA VAL A 152 -16.93 -0.14 5.01
C VAL A 152 -18.24 -0.62 5.65
N ALA A 153 -19.10 -1.30 4.87
CA ALA A 153 -20.33 -1.89 5.38
C ALA A 153 -20.06 -3.00 6.42
N ALA A 154 -19.16 -3.94 6.12
CA ALA A 154 -18.84 -5.05 7.03
C ALA A 154 -18.21 -4.59 8.36
N PHE A 155 -17.45 -3.49 8.35
CA PHE A 155 -16.81 -2.91 9.53
C PHE A 155 -17.59 -1.75 10.16
N GLN A 156 -18.86 -1.52 9.78
CA GLN A 156 -19.62 -0.34 10.22
C GLN A 156 -19.63 -0.18 11.75
N ARG A 157 -19.88 -1.25 12.51
CA ARG A 157 -19.91 -1.21 13.98
C ARG A 157 -18.54 -0.84 14.58
N PRO A 158 -17.44 -1.57 14.28
CA PRO A 158 -16.10 -1.17 14.71
C PRO A 158 -15.69 0.26 14.32
N LEU A 159 -16.08 0.72 13.13
CA LEU A 159 -15.78 2.08 12.66
C LEU A 159 -16.55 3.14 13.43
N ASN A 160 -17.82 2.91 13.73
CA ASN A 160 -18.60 3.81 14.58
C ASN A 160 -17.99 3.90 15.99
N ALA A 161 -17.54 2.77 16.55
CA ALA A 161 -16.84 2.76 17.83
C ALA A 161 -15.51 3.55 17.79
N LEU A 162 -14.74 3.43 16.70
CA LEU A 162 -13.54 4.25 16.48
C LEU A 162 -13.87 5.75 16.44
N VAL A 163 -14.93 6.13 15.72
CA VAL A 163 -15.38 7.53 15.64
C VAL A 163 -15.78 8.05 17.00
N HIS A 164 -16.68 7.36 17.70
CA HIS A 164 -17.15 7.78 19.01
C HIS A 164 -15.99 7.93 20.02
N ARG A 165 -14.99 7.05 19.96
CA ARG A 165 -13.80 7.14 20.81
C ARG A 165 -13.00 8.43 20.61
N HIS A 166 -12.84 8.89 19.36
CA HIS A 166 -11.99 10.05 19.05
C HIS A 166 -12.77 11.36 18.88
N TRP A 167 -14.06 11.28 18.57
CA TRP A 167 -14.98 12.39 18.44
C TRP A 167 -16.29 12.04 19.18
N PRO A 168 -16.31 12.12 20.52
CA PRO A 168 -17.44 11.66 21.34
C PRO A 168 -18.73 12.49 21.15
N ALA A 169 -18.68 13.56 20.35
CA ALA A 169 -19.86 14.31 19.92
C ALA A 169 -20.67 13.57 18.83
N TYR A 170 -20.18 12.45 18.32
CA TYR A 170 -20.81 11.65 17.27
C TYR A 170 -20.88 10.18 17.70
N ASP A 171 -22.02 9.52 17.44
CA ASP A 171 -22.20 8.09 17.70
C ASP A 171 -21.86 7.22 16.48
N SER A 172 -21.73 7.84 15.30
CA SER A 172 -21.45 7.12 14.05
C SER A 172 -20.63 7.92 13.04
N MET A 173 -20.04 7.22 12.06
CA MET A 173 -19.44 7.85 10.88
C MET A 173 -20.43 8.74 10.14
N ALA A 174 -21.70 8.30 10.03
CA ALA A 174 -22.72 9.02 9.29
C ALA A 174 -23.05 10.38 9.93
N GLU A 175 -23.25 10.41 11.25
CA GLU A 175 -23.47 11.65 12.02
C GLU A 175 -22.28 12.59 11.96
N ALA A 176 -21.06 12.03 12.03
CA ALA A 176 -19.85 12.80 11.86
C ALA A 176 -19.67 13.31 10.41
N GLY A 177 -20.47 12.85 9.43
CA GLY A 177 -20.28 13.15 8.01
C GLY A 177 -18.94 12.61 7.48
N ILE A 178 -18.55 11.42 7.93
CA ILE A 178 -17.33 10.72 7.51
C ILE A 178 -17.70 9.70 6.44
N THR A 179 -17.11 9.87 5.25
CA THR A 179 -16.98 8.83 4.23
C THR A 179 -15.53 8.33 4.23
N LEU A 180 -15.31 7.07 3.83
CA LEU A 180 -13.97 6.52 3.68
C LEU A 180 -13.62 6.39 2.20
N ASP A 181 -12.54 7.05 1.79
CA ASP A 181 -11.96 6.98 0.45
C ASP A 181 -10.68 6.14 0.47
N VAL A 182 -10.24 5.73 -0.72
CA VAL A 182 -8.93 5.07 -0.87
C VAL A 182 -7.81 6.08 -0.63
N LEU A 183 -7.08 5.93 0.48
CA LEU A 183 -5.92 6.75 0.81
C LEU A 183 -4.64 6.23 0.17
N MET A 184 -4.54 4.92 0.01
CA MET A 184 -3.37 4.26 -0.57
C MET A 184 -3.76 2.96 -1.24
N SER A 185 -3.17 2.72 -2.41
CA SER A 185 -3.36 1.54 -3.25
C SER A 185 -2.00 1.21 -3.88
N ARG A 186 -1.41 0.07 -3.49
CA ARG A 186 -0.06 -0.31 -3.93
C ARG A 186 0.16 -1.81 -3.96
N ILE A 187 1.04 -2.27 -4.84
CA ILE A 187 1.59 -3.63 -4.83
C ILE A 187 2.87 -3.59 -4.01
N LEU A 188 3.02 -4.55 -3.12
CA LEU A 188 4.18 -4.76 -2.27
C LEU A 188 4.92 -6.00 -2.75
N ARG A 189 6.23 -5.86 -2.95
CA ARG A 189 7.16 -6.95 -3.25
C ARG A 189 8.08 -7.15 -2.06
N ARG A 190 8.06 -8.36 -1.48
CA ARG A 190 8.86 -8.75 -0.30
C ARG A 190 9.68 -10.00 -0.61
N GLN A 191 10.94 -9.99 -0.18
CA GLN A 191 11.93 -11.03 -0.46
C GLN A 191 12.53 -11.60 0.83
N PRO A 192 13.29 -12.70 0.77
CA PRO A 192 13.88 -13.33 1.95
C PRO A 192 14.65 -12.34 2.83
N GLY A 193 14.50 -12.51 4.14
CA GLY A 193 15.00 -11.61 5.17
C GLY A 193 14.13 -10.37 5.39
N TYR A 194 13.00 -10.21 4.67
CA TYR A 194 12.03 -9.16 4.99
C TYR A 194 11.40 -9.42 6.35
N VAL A 195 11.40 -8.40 7.20
CA VAL A 195 10.68 -8.39 8.48
C VAL A 195 10.02 -7.04 8.64
N ILE A 196 8.73 -7.05 8.94
CA ILE A 196 8.02 -5.89 9.46
C ILE A 196 7.55 -6.22 10.88
N LYS A 197 8.10 -5.49 11.84
CA LYS A 197 7.82 -5.64 13.27
C LYS A 197 6.34 -5.36 13.60
N PRO A 198 5.85 -5.77 14.78
CA PRO A 198 4.51 -5.44 15.25
C PRO A 198 4.25 -3.94 15.13
N HIS A 199 3.18 -3.57 14.43
CA HIS A 199 2.78 -2.19 14.29
C HIS A 199 1.29 -2.01 14.04
N ARG A 200 0.84 -0.77 14.21
CA ARG A 200 -0.40 -0.23 13.66
C ARG A 200 -0.08 0.66 12.47
N ASP A 201 -0.99 0.69 11.52
CA ASP A 201 -0.89 1.56 10.35
C ASP A 201 -1.04 3.05 10.74
N PRO A 202 -0.79 4.00 9.82
CA PRO A 202 -1.01 5.42 10.07
C PRO A 202 -2.43 5.73 10.55
N ARG A 203 -2.60 6.68 11.47
CA ARG A 203 -3.89 6.92 12.18
C ARG A 203 -5.07 7.22 11.26
N TRP A 204 -4.82 7.89 10.13
CA TRP A 204 -5.86 8.22 9.15
C TRP A 204 -6.30 7.04 8.28
N ALA A 205 -5.52 5.96 8.21
CA ALA A 205 -5.94 4.71 7.59
C ALA A 205 -6.81 3.95 8.58
N PHE A 206 -8.11 4.22 8.61
CA PHE A 206 -9.07 3.57 9.52
C PHE A 206 -9.20 2.08 9.23
N LEU A 207 -9.12 1.70 7.95
CA LEU A 207 -9.09 0.30 7.52
C LEU A 207 -7.86 0.03 6.68
N THR A 208 -7.28 -1.15 6.87
CA THR A 208 -6.29 -1.73 5.97
C THR A 208 -6.83 -3.04 5.43
N CYS A 209 -6.60 -3.29 4.14
CA CYS A 209 -6.85 -4.57 3.49
C CYS A 209 -5.60 -5.01 2.72
N LEU A 210 -5.20 -6.27 2.92
CA LEU A 210 -4.09 -6.92 2.25
C LEU A 210 -4.64 -8.07 1.42
N VAL A 211 -4.44 -8.03 0.10
CA VAL A 211 -4.79 -9.13 -0.82
C VAL A 211 -3.51 -9.85 -1.19
N TYR A 212 -3.42 -11.15 -0.90
CA TYR A 212 -2.25 -11.96 -1.21
C TYR A 212 -2.24 -12.36 -2.69
N LEU A 213 -1.09 -12.20 -3.34
CA LEU A 213 -0.92 -12.39 -4.79
C LEU A 213 0.15 -13.44 -5.16
N PRO A 214 0.36 -14.56 -4.43
CA PRO A 214 1.25 -15.60 -4.92
C PRO A 214 0.65 -16.29 -6.16
N SER A 215 1.50 -16.82 -7.02
CA SER A 215 1.05 -17.78 -8.03
C SER A 215 0.40 -18.99 -7.33
N ARG A 216 -0.61 -19.61 -7.94
CA ARG A 216 -1.22 -20.86 -7.42
C ARG A 216 -0.24 -22.02 -7.28
N LYS A 217 0.90 -21.94 -7.97
CA LYS A 217 1.98 -22.94 -7.89
C LYS A 217 2.95 -22.70 -6.73
N THR A 218 2.82 -21.59 -6.03
CA THR A 218 3.69 -21.23 -4.91
C THR A 218 3.36 -22.14 -3.73
N THR A 219 4.36 -22.84 -3.21
CA THR A 219 4.22 -23.75 -2.07
C THR A 219 4.51 -23.08 -0.74
N GLU A 220 5.44 -22.12 -0.71
CA GLU A 220 5.78 -21.34 0.48
C GLU A 220 4.90 -20.09 0.57
N LEU A 221 4.02 -20.04 1.56
CA LEU A 221 2.98 -19.01 1.66
C LEU A 221 3.14 -18.19 2.94
N PHE A 222 3.77 -17.03 2.80
CA PHE A 222 4.02 -16.10 3.90
C PHE A 222 2.89 -15.08 4.01
N GLY A 223 2.18 -15.10 5.14
CA GLY A 223 0.99 -14.30 5.36
C GLY A 223 1.20 -13.13 6.32
N THR A 224 0.20 -12.87 7.16
CA THR A 224 0.22 -11.80 8.16
C THR A 224 -0.16 -12.37 9.52
N GLU A 225 0.56 -11.95 10.55
CA GLU A 225 0.27 -12.31 11.93
C GLU A 225 -0.48 -11.15 12.60
N LEU A 226 -1.62 -11.47 13.20
CA LEU A 226 -2.45 -10.56 13.97
C LEU A 226 -2.14 -10.77 15.45
N CYS A 227 -1.79 -9.67 16.11
CA CYS A 227 -1.25 -9.67 17.45
C CYS A 227 -2.18 -8.93 18.41
N ARG A 228 -2.37 -9.50 19.59
CA ARG A 228 -2.93 -8.79 20.74
C ARG A 228 -1.83 -7.95 21.36
N VAL A 229 -2.16 -6.73 21.78
CA VAL A 229 -1.23 -5.83 22.47
C VAL A 229 -1.55 -5.87 23.96
N HIS A 230 -0.56 -6.25 24.79
CA HIS A 230 -0.78 -6.38 26.23
C HIS A 230 -0.99 -5.03 26.92
N ARG A 231 -0.37 -3.97 26.39
CA ARG A 231 -0.45 -2.60 26.93
C ARG A 231 -0.82 -1.65 25.82
N GLU A 232 -2.11 -1.40 25.70
CA GLU A 232 -2.64 -0.42 24.76
C GLU A 232 -2.01 0.95 25.01
N ARG A 233 -1.49 1.55 23.94
CA ARG A 233 -0.93 2.90 23.93
C ARG A 233 -1.48 3.65 22.74
N GLU A 234 -1.71 4.94 22.94
CA GLU A 234 -2.03 5.80 21.81
C GLU A 234 -0.78 6.07 20.97
N ALA A 235 -0.99 6.25 19.67
CA ALA A 235 0.07 6.68 18.78
C ALA A 235 0.45 8.13 19.09
N ASP A 236 1.75 8.36 19.32
CA ASP A 236 2.31 9.68 19.60
C ASP A 236 2.45 10.55 18.32
N SER A 237 2.17 9.96 17.15
CA SER A 237 2.25 10.63 15.85
C SER A 237 1.21 10.11 14.87
N HIS A 238 1.08 10.78 13.73
CA HIS A 238 0.18 10.37 12.64
C HIS A 238 0.66 9.09 11.90
N GLY A 239 1.95 8.75 12.02
CA GLY A 239 2.57 7.63 11.32
C GLY A 239 2.22 6.28 11.95
N ALA A 240 2.86 5.23 11.43
CA ALA A 240 2.71 3.89 12.00
C ALA A 240 3.20 3.86 13.46
N LEU A 241 2.43 3.22 14.34
CA LEU A 241 2.83 2.98 15.72
C LEU A 241 3.52 1.62 15.81
N TRP A 242 4.83 1.64 16.03
CA TRP A 242 5.63 0.43 16.24
C TRP A 242 5.54 -0.03 17.69
N ILE A 243 5.33 -1.33 17.88
CA ILE A 243 5.17 -1.96 19.19
C ILE A 243 6.32 -2.94 19.38
N LYS A 244 6.81 -3.05 20.62
CA LYS A 244 7.89 -3.99 20.94
C LYS A 244 7.35 -5.41 20.93
N ASP A 245 8.16 -6.35 20.47
CA ASP A 245 7.79 -7.77 20.41
C ASP A 245 7.37 -8.32 21.78
N ALA A 246 8.01 -7.86 22.87
CA ALA A 246 7.68 -8.26 24.24
C ALA A 246 6.32 -7.74 24.74
N ASP A 247 5.72 -6.77 24.06
CA ASP A 247 4.43 -6.17 24.41
C ASP A 247 3.27 -6.74 23.56
N VAL A 248 3.54 -7.73 22.71
CA VAL A 248 2.54 -8.37 21.85
C VAL A 248 2.52 -9.89 21.98
N GLU A 249 1.34 -10.45 21.72
CA GLU A 249 1.10 -11.88 21.62
C GLU A 249 0.53 -12.16 20.22
N VAL A 250 1.15 -13.05 19.46
CA VAL A 250 0.58 -13.52 18.18
C VAL A 250 -0.63 -14.40 18.49
N VAL A 251 -1.81 -13.97 18.06
CA VAL A 251 -3.08 -14.69 18.33
C VAL A 251 -3.54 -15.45 17.10
N LYS A 252 -3.30 -14.90 15.91
CA LYS A 252 -3.75 -15.51 14.66
C LYS A 252 -2.73 -15.27 13.55
N THR A 253 -2.44 -16.33 12.80
CA THR A 253 -1.64 -16.24 11.58
C THR A 253 -2.56 -16.49 10.39
N VAL A 254 -2.77 -15.45 9.57
CA VAL A 254 -3.47 -15.58 8.29
C VAL A 254 -2.45 -15.99 7.25
N ALA A 255 -2.59 -17.17 6.67
CA ALA A 255 -1.67 -17.66 5.63
C ALA A 255 -1.78 -16.79 4.38
N GLY A 256 -0.65 -16.59 3.69
CA GLY A 256 -0.58 -15.79 2.46
C GLY A 256 -1.10 -16.54 1.23
N GLN A 257 -2.26 -17.19 1.35
CA GLN A 257 -2.83 -18.06 0.33
C GLN A 257 -3.22 -17.29 -0.94
N PRO A 258 -3.13 -17.91 -2.13
CA PRO A 258 -3.61 -17.27 -3.35
C PRO A 258 -5.06 -16.80 -3.22
N ASN A 259 -5.35 -15.58 -3.69
CA ASN A 259 -6.70 -15.02 -3.76
C ASN A 259 -7.41 -14.89 -2.39
N THR A 260 -6.62 -14.79 -1.33
CA THR A 260 -7.11 -14.52 0.03
C THR A 260 -6.81 -13.08 0.39
N ALA A 261 -7.69 -12.46 1.16
CA ALA A 261 -7.45 -11.14 1.73
C ALA A 261 -7.64 -11.12 3.25
N VAL A 262 -6.90 -10.27 3.93
CA VAL A 262 -7.13 -9.91 5.32
C VAL A 262 -7.41 -8.43 5.42
N ALA A 263 -8.51 -8.06 6.05
CA ALA A 263 -8.87 -6.67 6.31
C ALA A 263 -9.07 -6.45 7.80
N PHE A 264 -8.72 -5.28 8.31
CA PHE A 264 -8.82 -4.98 9.73
C PHE A 264 -8.94 -3.48 10.00
N VAL A 265 -9.51 -3.16 11.16
CA VAL A 265 -9.60 -1.78 11.64
C VAL A 265 -8.33 -1.41 12.36
N ASN A 266 -7.76 -0.27 11.98
CA ASN A 266 -6.55 0.25 12.58
C ASN A 266 -6.86 0.99 13.90
N THR A 267 -7.26 0.24 14.92
CA THR A 267 -7.70 0.75 16.23
C THR A 267 -6.85 0.21 17.37
N THR A 268 -6.90 -1.10 17.55
CA THR A 268 -6.43 -1.89 18.68
C THR A 268 -5.63 -3.08 18.14
N GLY A 269 -4.78 -3.68 18.98
CA GLY A 269 -3.89 -4.76 18.55
C GLY A 269 -2.77 -4.30 17.62
N ALA A 270 -2.13 -5.22 16.91
CA ALA A 270 -1.07 -4.94 15.96
C ALA A 270 -0.98 -6.03 14.91
N HIS A 271 -0.21 -5.80 13.85
CA HIS A 271 0.12 -6.83 12.90
C HIS A 271 1.60 -6.82 12.53
N GLN A 272 2.09 -7.98 12.11
CA GLN A 272 3.46 -8.17 11.65
C GLN A 272 3.50 -9.16 10.48
N ALA A 273 4.64 -9.22 9.81
CA ALA A 273 4.90 -10.21 8.78
C ALA A 273 6.40 -10.40 8.58
N ALA A 274 6.78 -11.59 8.12
CA ALA A 274 8.15 -11.90 7.75
C ALA A 274 8.19 -12.79 6.51
N VAL A 275 9.29 -12.69 5.78
CA VAL A 275 9.76 -13.71 4.83
C VAL A 275 11.11 -14.15 5.38
N PRO A 276 11.23 -15.37 5.95
CA PRO A 276 12.47 -15.84 6.57
C PRO A 276 13.66 -15.72 5.61
N SER A 277 14.87 -15.51 6.12
CA SER A 277 16.09 -15.48 5.29
C SER A 277 16.53 -16.87 4.83
N THR A 278 15.96 -17.93 5.38
CA THR A 278 16.33 -19.35 5.14
C THR A 278 15.58 -19.99 3.99
N VAL A 279 14.61 -19.30 3.41
CA VAL A 279 13.81 -19.80 2.28
C VAL A 279 14.56 -19.59 0.97
N ASP A 280 14.02 -20.11 -0.13
CA ASP A 280 14.62 -19.93 -1.46
C ASP A 280 14.88 -18.43 -1.76
N PRO A 281 16.10 -18.02 -2.17
CA PRO A 281 16.43 -16.63 -2.54
C PRO A 281 15.49 -16.03 -3.59
N ASP A 282 14.91 -16.86 -4.46
CA ASP A 282 13.99 -16.47 -5.52
C ASP A 282 12.53 -16.39 -5.04
N THR A 283 12.25 -16.75 -3.79
CA THR A 283 10.91 -16.59 -3.20
C THR A 283 10.53 -15.10 -3.17
N VAL A 284 9.36 -14.79 -3.74
CA VAL A 284 8.81 -13.45 -3.72
C VAL A 284 7.39 -13.46 -3.21
N ARG A 285 7.17 -12.75 -2.11
CA ARG A 285 5.83 -12.49 -1.57
C ARG A 285 5.29 -11.20 -2.18
N HIS A 286 4.35 -11.35 -3.11
CA HIS A 286 3.55 -10.25 -3.65
C HIS A 286 2.23 -10.13 -2.87
N LEU A 287 1.85 -8.89 -2.57
CA LEU A 287 0.53 -8.57 -2.03
C LEU A 287 0.11 -7.18 -2.50
N TYR A 288 -1.20 -6.97 -2.63
CA TYR A 288 -1.78 -5.65 -2.83
C TYR A 288 -2.26 -5.10 -1.48
N GLN A 289 -1.89 -3.87 -1.16
CA GLN A 289 -2.34 -3.16 0.03
C GLN A 289 -3.27 -2.01 -0.35
N LEU A 290 -4.39 -1.97 0.36
CA LEU A 290 -5.40 -0.92 0.33
C LEU A 290 -5.50 -0.30 1.73
N GLN A 291 -5.50 1.02 1.82
CA GLN A 291 -5.86 1.74 3.04
C GLN A 291 -7.05 2.66 2.76
N LEU A 292 -8.05 2.63 3.65
CA LEU A 292 -9.23 3.47 3.58
C LEU A 292 -9.26 4.45 4.75
N GLY A 293 -9.70 5.68 4.49
CA GLY A 293 -9.77 6.72 5.49
C GLY A 293 -10.52 7.95 5.01
N PRO A 294 -10.82 8.89 5.92
CA PRO A 294 -11.53 10.11 5.56
C PRO A 294 -10.76 10.95 4.54
N PRO A 295 -11.42 11.63 3.59
CA PRO A 295 -10.76 12.55 2.67
C PRO A 295 -10.12 13.71 3.42
N GLY A 296 -9.09 14.32 2.83
CA GLY A 296 -8.30 15.38 3.49
C GLY A 296 -9.13 16.59 3.97
N VAL A 297 -10.22 16.92 3.28
CA VAL A 297 -11.17 17.96 3.73
C VAL A 297 -11.86 17.58 5.05
N THR A 298 -12.27 16.32 5.19
CA THR A 298 -12.90 15.77 6.38
C THR A 298 -11.88 15.65 7.51
N GLN A 299 -10.65 15.18 7.23
CA GLN A 299 -9.56 15.14 8.21
C GLN A 299 -9.31 16.52 8.84
N ARG A 300 -9.20 17.58 8.03
CA ARG A 300 -9.00 18.96 8.52
C ARG A 300 -10.16 19.45 9.37
N ARG A 301 -11.41 19.11 9.02
CA ARG A 301 -12.59 19.47 9.82
C ARG A 301 -12.56 18.78 11.18
N LEU A 302 -12.34 17.47 11.18
CA LEU A 302 -12.27 16.66 12.40
C LEU A 302 -11.15 17.13 13.35
N LEU A 303 -9.97 17.47 12.81
CA LEU A 303 -8.86 18.02 13.59
C LEU A 303 -9.18 19.32 14.32
N LYS A 304 -10.06 20.16 13.77
CA LYS A 304 -10.48 21.43 14.40
C LYS A 304 -11.41 21.21 15.59
N GLN A 305 -12.04 20.04 15.68
CA GLN A 305 -12.98 19.69 16.75
C GLN A 305 -12.31 18.97 17.92
N MET A 306 -11.03 18.60 17.76
CA MET A 306 -10.26 17.89 18.78
C MET A 306 -9.54 18.87 19.72
N PRO A 307 -9.27 18.49 20.98
CA PRO A 307 -8.32 19.19 21.83
C PRO A 307 -6.97 19.33 21.11
N ALA A 308 -6.29 20.47 21.29
CA ALA A 308 -5.06 20.78 20.55
C ALA A 308 -3.96 19.73 20.73
N ALA A 309 -3.84 19.15 21.94
CA ALA A 309 -2.88 18.09 22.24
C ALA A 309 -3.15 16.81 21.44
N ASP A 310 -4.42 16.43 21.28
CA ASP A 310 -4.80 15.25 20.50
C ASP A 310 -4.66 15.53 19.02
N ALA A 311 -5.15 16.68 18.54
CA ALA A 311 -5.01 17.10 17.16
C ALA A 311 -3.54 17.06 16.67
N ALA A 312 -2.58 17.44 17.53
CA ALA A 312 -1.16 17.39 17.20
C ALA A 312 -0.67 15.97 16.85
N ARG A 313 -1.19 14.94 17.53
CA ARG A 313 -0.85 13.53 17.25
C ARG A 313 -1.46 13.00 15.97
N TRP A 314 -2.46 13.67 15.41
CA TRP A 314 -3.13 13.27 14.16
C TRP A 314 -2.65 14.08 12.94
N ARG A 315 -2.02 15.23 13.14
CA ARG A 315 -1.46 16.03 12.05
C ARG A 315 -0.29 15.28 11.40
N ARG A 316 -0.31 15.21 10.07
CA ARG A 316 0.94 14.97 9.33
C ARG A 316 1.90 16.08 9.74
N GLN A 317 3.03 15.71 10.31
CA GLN A 317 4.17 16.62 10.26
C GLN A 317 4.53 16.63 8.79
N ASP A 318 4.20 17.71 8.10
CA ASP A 318 4.75 17.95 6.79
C ASP A 318 6.27 17.84 6.99
N LYS A 319 6.88 16.83 6.37
CA LYS A 319 8.33 16.87 6.22
C LYS A 319 8.56 18.16 5.44
N ASP A 320 9.29 19.10 6.04
CA ASP A 320 9.81 20.24 5.30
C ASP A 320 10.38 19.69 3.99
N PRO A 321 9.95 20.21 2.82
CA PRO A 321 10.58 19.85 1.58
C PRO A 321 12.03 20.37 1.66
N GLN A 322 12.95 19.48 2.05
CA GLN A 322 14.38 19.66 1.88
C GLN A 322 14.75 19.45 0.41
#